data_AF-A0A8C5KQ53-F1
#
_entry.id   AF-A0A8C5KQ53-F1
#
_cell.length_a   1.000
_cell.length_b   1.000
_cell.length_c   1.000
_cell.angle_alpha   90.00
_cell.angle_beta   90.00
_cell.angle_gamma   90.00
#
_symmetry.space_group_name_H-M   'P 1'
#
loop_
_entity.id
_entity.type
_entity.pdbx_description
1 polymer ?
#
loop_
_entity_poly.entity_id
_entity_poly.type
_entity_poly.pdbx_seq_one_letter_code
_entity_poly.pdbx_strand_id
1 'polypeptide(L)'
;KCTTMSMEKMTKVEKNLQRAVGLLKTVNRWQNLHTHCMWQMTLSQRRNPYAALRMQDAVVQELALASKQLLMARRVSLHQLFEQEHQQYQQELRQMGKAFYVERL
;
A
#
# COMPACT_ATOMS: atom_id res chain seq x y z
N LYS A 1 -14.09 71.97 -13.22
CA LYS A 1 -12.76 72.51 -12.83
C LYS A 1 -11.78 71.34 -12.83
N CYS A 2 -10.95 71.20 -13.86
CA CYS A 2 -9.87 70.21 -13.85
C CYS A 2 -8.83 70.64 -12.83
N THR A 3 -8.73 69.90 -11.74
CA THR A 3 -7.65 70.04 -10.75
C THR A 3 -6.36 69.58 -11.43
N THR A 4 -5.55 70.52 -11.94
CA THR A 4 -4.21 70.24 -12.46
C THR A 4 -3.35 69.77 -11.30
N MET A 5 -3.20 68.45 -11.18
CA MET A 5 -2.29 67.83 -10.23
C MET A 5 -0.84 68.22 -10.58
N SER A 6 -0.07 68.70 -9.59
CA SER A 6 1.37 68.95 -9.76
C SER A 6 2.09 67.65 -10.20
N MET A 7 3.07 67.78 -11.09
CA MET A 7 3.82 66.66 -11.68
C MET A 7 4.49 65.77 -10.63
N GLU A 8 4.90 66.34 -9.49
CA GLU A 8 5.41 65.58 -8.34
C GLU A 8 4.36 64.67 -7.69
N LYS A 9 3.10 65.11 -7.65
CA LYS A 9 1.99 64.30 -7.11
C LYS A 9 1.64 63.16 -8.05
N MET A 10 1.67 63.40 -9.37
CA MET A 10 1.43 62.36 -10.38
C MET A 10 2.50 61.26 -10.33
N THR A 11 3.78 61.64 -10.30
CA THR A 11 4.89 60.66 -10.20
C THR A 11 4.86 59.86 -8.90
N LYS A 12 4.41 60.46 -7.79
CA LYS A 12 4.24 59.74 -6.52
C LYS A 12 3.09 58.73 -6.57
N VAL A 13 1.96 59.08 -7.19
CA VAL A 13 0.83 58.16 -7.42
C VAL A 13 1.26 56.99 -8.30
N GLU A 14 2.00 57.25 -9.38
CA GLU A 14 2.50 56.20 -10.28
C GLU A 14 3.42 55.20 -9.57
N LYS A 15 4.38 55.68 -8.76
CA LYS A 15 5.24 54.82 -7.95
C LYS A 15 4.45 53.97 -6.96
N ASN A 16 3.39 54.54 -6.36
CA ASN A 16 2.53 53.81 -5.44
C ASN A 16 1.71 52.74 -6.18
N LEU A 17 1.21 53.02 -7.37
CA LEU A 17 0.53 52.03 -8.22
C LEU A 17 1.47 50.89 -8.61
N GLN A 18 2.70 51.20 -9.02
CA GLN A 18 3.71 50.19 -9.34
C GLN A 18 4.02 49.28 -8.13
N ARG A 19 4.13 49.87 -6.93
CA ARG A 19 4.28 49.11 -5.68
C ARG A 19 3.07 48.22 -5.38
N ALA A 20 1.85 48.75 -5.53
CA ALA A 20 0.62 48.00 -5.33
C ALA A 20 0.50 46.82 -6.29
N VAL A 21 0.85 47.00 -7.57
CA VAL A 21 0.91 45.93 -8.56
C VAL A 21 1.96 44.87 -8.20
N GLY A 22 3.12 45.30 -7.70
CA GLY A 22 4.15 44.40 -7.19
C GLY A 22 3.65 43.51 -6.04
N LEU A 23 2.94 44.11 -5.08
CA LEU A 23 2.32 43.40 -3.96
C LEU A 23 1.20 42.45 -4.42
N LEU A 24 0.38 42.86 -5.39
CA LEU A 24 -0.66 41.98 -5.94
C LEU A 24 -0.05 40.72 -6.56
N LYS A 25 1.07 40.85 -7.29
CA LYS A 25 1.78 39.72 -7.90
C LYS A 25 2.34 38.76 -6.86
N THR A 26 2.89 39.27 -5.75
CA THR A 26 3.42 38.42 -4.67
C THR A 26 2.29 37.68 -3.95
N VAL A 27 1.16 38.35 -3.70
CA VAL A 27 -0.05 37.72 -3.13
C VAL A 27 -0.56 36.61 -4.05
N ASN A 28 -0.67 36.87 -5.35
CA ASN A 28 -1.14 35.85 -6.31
C ASN A 28 -0.18 34.65 -6.39
N ARG A 29 1.14 34.91 -6.36
CA ARG A 29 2.14 33.84 -6.30
C ARG A 29 2.00 32.99 -5.04
N TRP A 30 1.78 33.64 -3.89
CA TRP A 30 1.55 32.94 -2.62
C TRP A 30 0.28 32.09 -2.67
N GLN A 31 -0.83 32.62 -3.20
CA GLN A 31 -2.09 31.88 -3.35
C GLN A 31 -1.89 30.63 -4.23
N ASN A 32 -1.22 30.76 -5.38
CA ASN A 32 -0.95 29.63 -6.26
C ASN A 32 -0.10 28.53 -5.58
N LEU A 33 0.93 28.94 -4.84
CA LEU A 33 1.77 27.99 -4.08
C LEU A 33 0.98 27.33 -2.96
N HIS A 34 0.13 28.08 -2.26
CA HIS A 34 -0.72 27.56 -1.20
C HIS A 34 -1.70 26.52 -1.75
N THR A 35 -2.40 26.83 -2.85
CA THR A 35 -3.28 25.89 -3.53
C THR A 35 -2.50 24.63 -3.94
N HIS A 36 -1.34 24.77 -4.58
CA HIS A 36 -0.52 23.63 -4.99
C HIS A 36 -0.11 22.74 -3.80
N CYS A 37 0.32 23.34 -2.69
CA CYS A 37 0.67 22.61 -1.47
C CYS A 37 -0.54 21.84 -0.92
N MET A 38 -1.72 22.47 -0.87
CA MET A 38 -2.96 21.80 -0.43
C MET A 38 -3.30 20.60 -1.33
N TRP A 39 -3.19 20.74 -2.66
CA TRP A 39 -3.40 19.63 -3.60
C TRP A 39 -2.43 18.48 -3.36
N GLN A 40 -1.13 18.77 -3.17
CA GLN A 40 -0.14 17.74 -2.87
C GLN A 40 -0.44 17.02 -1.56
N MET A 41 -0.81 17.74 -0.50
CA MET A 41 -1.17 17.13 0.78
C MET A 41 -2.40 16.23 0.67
N THR A 42 -3.45 16.66 -0.03
CA THR A 42 -4.63 15.81 -0.24
C THR A 42 -4.30 14.57 -1.06
N LEU A 43 -3.46 14.70 -2.09
CA LEU A 43 -3.02 13.54 -2.88
C LEU A 43 -2.18 12.57 -2.07
N SER A 44 -1.24 13.06 -1.25
CA SER A 44 -0.41 12.19 -0.39
C SER A 44 -1.26 11.48 0.67
N GLN A 45 -2.20 12.19 1.29
CA GLN A 45 -3.17 11.62 2.23
C GLN A 45 -4.04 10.52 1.60
N ARG A 46 -4.42 10.66 0.32
CA ARG A 46 -5.17 9.62 -0.41
C ARG A 46 -4.29 8.46 -0.86
N ARG A 47 -3.05 8.73 -1.29
CA ARG A 47 -2.14 7.70 -1.81
C ARG A 47 -1.68 6.72 -0.73
N ASN A 48 -1.54 7.20 0.50
CA ASN A 48 -1.12 6.39 1.65
C ASN A 48 -2.09 5.22 1.97
N PRO A 49 -3.40 5.45 2.22
CA PRO A 49 -4.33 4.36 2.55
C PRO A 49 -4.53 3.38 1.39
N TYR A 50 -4.60 3.83 0.13
CA TYR A 50 -4.72 2.92 -1.01
C TYR A 50 -3.46 2.08 -1.22
N ALA A 51 -2.27 2.63 -0.98
CA ALA A 51 -1.03 1.85 -1.01
C ALA A 51 -1.02 0.79 0.09
N ALA A 52 -1.41 1.15 1.32
CA ALA A 52 -1.53 0.21 2.43
C ALA A 52 -2.55 -0.90 2.15
N LEU A 53 -3.73 -0.56 1.62
CA LEU A 53 -4.77 -1.53 1.26
C LEU A 53 -4.27 -2.53 0.21
N ARG A 54 -3.62 -2.04 -0.87
CA ARG A 54 -3.07 -2.94 -1.89
C ARG A 54 -1.96 -3.84 -1.35
N MET A 55 -1.12 -3.33 -0.44
CA MET A 55 -0.11 -4.17 0.21
C MET A 55 -0.76 -5.23 1.10
N GLN A 56 -1.85 -4.89 1.81
CA GLN A 56 -2.59 -5.85 2.63
C GLN A 56 -3.17 -6.98 1.77
N ASP A 57 -3.80 -6.66 0.65
CA ASP A 57 -4.34 -7.67 -0.28
C ASP A 57 -3.25 -8.61 -0.80
N ALA A 58 -2.11 -8.06 -1.21
CA ALA A 58 -0.95 -8.85 -1.65
C ALA A 58 -0.44 -9.76 -0.54
N VAL A 59 -0.28 -9.25 0.68
CA VAL A 59 0.17 -10.04 1.84
C VAL A 59 -0.80 -11.19 2.14
N VAL A 60 -2.12 -10.94 2.08
CA VAL A 60 -3.13 -11.99 2.31
C VAL A 60 -3.03 -13.10 1.26
N GLN A 61 -2.83 -12.74 -0.02
CA GLN A 61 -2.66 -13.72 -1.09
C GLN A 61 -1.39 -14.56 -0.89
N GLU A 62 -0.26 -13.91 -0.59
CA GLU A 62 1.01 -14.60 -0.31
C GLU A 62 0.90 -15.54 0.90
N LEU A 63 0.24 -15.11 1.97
CA LEU A 63 -0.02 -15.96 3.14
C LEU A 63 -0.88 -17.17 2.81
N ALA A 64 -1.91 -17.01 1.96
CA ALA A 64 -2.74 -18.13 1.54
C ALA A 64 -1.95 -19.16 0.71
N LEU A 65 -1.06 -18.69 -0.18
CA LEU A 65 -0.17 -19.56 -0.96
C LEU A 65 0.83 -20.30 -0.06
N ALA A 66 1.47 -19.59 0.87
CA ALA A 66 2.40 -20.18 1.83
C ALA A 66 1.71 -21.22 2.72
N SER A 67 0.49 -20.94 3.20
CA SER A 67 -0.31 -21.88 3.98
C SER A 67 -0.63 -23.15 3.18
N LYS A 68 -1.04 -23.00 1.90
CA LYS A 68 -1.28 -24.13 1.01
C LYS A 68 -0.02 -25.00 0.82
N GLN A 69 1.13 -24.38 0.61
CA GLN A 69 2.42 -25.09 0.47
C GLN A 69 2.79 -25.83 1.76
N LEU A 70 2.61 -25.19 2.91
CA LEU A 70 2.85 -25.82 4.22
C LEU A 70 1.96 -27.05 4.44
N LEU A 71 0.66 -26.95 4.10
CA LEU A 71 -0.26 -28.08 4.21
C LEU A 71 0.14 -29.24 3.28
N MET A 72 0.61 -28.94 2.07
CA MET A 72 1.12 -29.96 1.15
C MET A 72 2.36 -30.65 1.71
N ALA A 73 3.33 -29.88 2.20
CA ALA A 73 4.53 -30.43 2.83
C ALA A 73 4.18 -31.32 4.03
N ARG A 74 3.30 -30.84 4.91
CA ARG A 74 2.83 -31.60 6.08
C ARG A 74 2.13 -32.89 5.66
N ARG A 75 1.30 -32.86 4.63
CA ARG A 75 0.59 -34.06 4.13
C ARG A 75 1.57 -35.12 3.62
N VAL A 76 2.59 -34.70 2.87
CA VAL A 76 3.64 -35.62 2.39
C VAL A 76 4.40 -36.24 3.56
N SER A 77 4.84 -35.43 4.53
CA SER A 77 5.54 -35.95 5.70
C SER A 77 4.68 -36.90 6.54
N LEU A 78 3.38 -36.60 6.70
CA LEU A 78 2.46 -37.50 7.41
C LEU A 78 2.26 -38.82 6.67
N HIS A 79 2.11 -38.80 5.34
CA HIS A 79 2.03 -40.02 4.55
C HIS A 79 3.27 -40.90 4.72
N GLN A 80 4.47 -40.29 4.68
CA GLN A 80 5.72 -41.03 4.88
C GLN A 80 5.80 -41.67 6.27
N LEU A 81 5.38 -40.96 7.32
CA LEU A 81 5.34 -41.51 8.68
C LEU A 81 4.37 -42.69 8.77
N PHE A 82 3.17 -42.57 8.21
CA PHE A 82 2.20 -43.66 8.21
C PHE A 82 2.65 -44.86 7.39
N GLU A 83 3.36 -44.66 6.28
CA GLU A 83 3.94 -45.76 5.50
C GLU A 83 5.00 -46.52 6.30
N GLN A 84 5.85 -45.81 7.03
CA GLN A 84 6.85 -46.42 7.91
C GLN A 84 6.20 -47.21 9.06
N GLU A 85 5.22 -46.61 9.75
CA GLU A 85 4.46 -47.29 10.80
C GLU A 85 3.72 -48.51 10.26
N HIS A 86 3.09 -48.39 9.09
CA HIS A 86 2.38 -49.51 8.47
C HIS A 86 3.32 -50.67 8.16
N GLN A 87 4.51 -50.38 7.61
CA GLN A 87 5.52 -51.41 7.35
C GLN A 87 6.00 -52.08 8.64
N GLN A 88 6.24 -51.30 9.70
CA GLN A 88 6.63 -51.83 11.00
C GLN A 88 5.54 -52.78 11.55
N TYR A 89 4.29 -52.33 11.63
CA TYR A 89 3.20 -53.16 12.14
C TYR A 89 2.95 -54.39 11.27
N GLN A 90 3.12 -54.27 9.96
CA GLN A 90 2.97 -55.42 9.07
C GLN A 90 4.03 -56.49 9.36
N GLN A 91 5.26 -56.11 9.68
CA GLN A 91 6.30 -57.06 10.08
C GLN A 91 5.98 -57.72 11.42
N GLU A 92 5.55 -56.94 12.43
CA GLU A 92 5.13 -57.45 13.74
C GLU A 92 3.96 -58.44 13.62
N LEU A 93 2.95 -58.12 12.80
CA LEU A 93 1.83 -59.02 12.56
C LEU A 93 2.27 -60.31 11.89
N ARG A 94 3.15 -60.25 10.88
CA ARG A 94 3.68 -61.45 10.21
C ARG A 94 4.42 -62.37 11.18
N GLN A 95 5.18 -61.82 12.13
CA GLN A 95 5.84 -62.61 13.19
C GLN A 95 4.82 -63.37 14.05
N MET A 96 3.65 -62.79 14.27
CA MET A 96 2.53 -63.39 14.99
C MET A 96 1.62 -64.28 14.11
N GLY A 97 2.00 -64.51 12.84
CA GLY A 97 1.17 -65.26 11.87
C GLY A 97 -0.12 -64.54 11.47
N LYS A 98 -0.23 -63.24 11.72
CA LYS A 98 -1.38 -62.39 11.40
C LYS A 98 -1.06 -61.44 10.23
N ALA A 99 -2.09 -60.85 9.65
CA ALA A 99 -1.95 -59.82 8.62
C ALA A 99 -3.05 -58.77 8.77
N PHE A 100 -2.84 -57.59 8.18
CA PHE A 100 -3.88 -56.58 8.06
C PHE A 100 -5.03 -57.09 7.17
N TYR A 101 -6.25 -56.76 7.57
CA TYR A 101 -7.42 -56.97 6.74
C TYR A 101 -7.38 -56.00 5.55
N VAL A 102 -7.60 -56.52 4.35
CA VAL A 102 -7.71 -55.74 3.12
C VAL A 102 -8.97 -56.20 2.41
N GLU A 103 -9.95 -55.31 2.33
CA GLU A 103 -11.18 -55.54 1.57
C GLU A 103 -10.84 -55.54 0.07
N ARG A 104 -11.15 -56.64 -0.62
CA ARG A 104 -10.96 -56.73 -2.08
C ARG A 104 -12.29 -56.38 -2.74
N LEU A 105 -12.28 -55.34 -3.58
CA LEU A 105 -13.37 -54.98 -4.48
C LEU A 105 -13.47 -55.97 -5.64
#